data_AF-A0AAP9NF96-F1
#
_entry.id   AF-A0AAP9NF96-F1
#
_cell.length_a   1.000
_cell.length_b   1.000
_cell.length_c   1.000
_cell.angle_alpha   90.00
_cell.angle_beta   90.00
_cell.angle_gamma   90.00
#
_symmetry.space_group_name_H-M   'P 1'
#
loop_
_entity.id
_entity.type
_entity.pdbx_description
1 polymer ?
#
loop_
_entity_poly.entity_id
_entity_poly.type
_entity_poly.pdbx_seq_one_letter_code
_entity_poly.pdbx_strand_id
1 'polypeptide(L)'
;MKQLIFSCILVLGFFFLPIFVSGADAQENYQFSISGEIDGLMPNDTLSFRKTTLPYKGEEGEVAFNVIVSDPNKFFYSGEQPHTQYYSMIYKPVSGGYQASSRQALMIIVEEGDYHLKGETDFIYYSTISGGLYNDPSLKEIVHLEDSLEIIRAKYGKIIDEARKKGDMEKAKEYVDKFNRFRSNHQESYTLLRQKIKELIANNPSSTWVTVEYLQKVSYAAPEEMKSVLSNMNQEALNSYYGQIFRREVEAIERLAPGNEAPLFSVTTTDGKRITSDDARGKYLLLYHWGLCPGSISVDKRVTAFYEKYKDHLSVIGITDDMETICELNKNVGEDDEVLGMKLKPVLENMVAHPWPEVESKGDNHKIIEDFAFAGLPYFVFISPDGKIISRDFHKAFDKAQEVMKSESGD
;
A
#
# COMPACT_ATOMS: atom_id res chain seq x y z
N MET A 1 -10.63 73.46 -60.10
CA MET A 1 -11.34 72.32 -60.74
C MET A 1 -11.43 71.21 -59.68
N LYS A 2 -12.58 71.05 -59.01
CA LYS A 2 -13.59 69.96 -59.24
C LYS A 2 -12.94 68.57 -59.04
N GLN A 3 -13.29 67.68 -58.11
CA GLN A 3 -14.55 67.27 -57.45
C GLN A 3 -14.20 66.69 -56.05
N LEU A 4 -14.90 66.99 -54.94
CA LEU A 4 -16.04 66.25 -54.34
C LEU A 4 -15.97 64.71 -54.42
N ILE A 5 -15.92 64.04 -53.26
CA ILE A 5 -16.82 62.93 -52.84
C ILE A 5 -16.76 62.78 -51.31
N PHE A 6 -17.95 62.64 -50.72
CA PHE A 6 -18.31 62.39 -49.32
C PHE A 6 -17.76 61.07 -48.75
N SER A 7 -17.54 60.99 -47.43
CA SER A 7 -18.32 60.07 -46.57
C SER A 7 -17.96 60.12 -45.07
N CYS A 8 -19.03 60.18 -44.28
CA CYS A 8 -19.25 59.60 -42.95
C CYS A 8 -18.21 59.77 -41.83
N ILE A 9 -18.54 60.65 -40.90
CA ILE A 9 -18.06 60.67 -39.52
C ILE A 9 -18.73 59.50 -38.77
N LEU A 10 -17.93 58.56 -38.27
CA LEU A 10 -18.37 57.50 -37.36
C LEU A 10 -17.65 57.71 -36.03
N VAL A 11 -18.44 58.11 -35.02
CA VAL A 11 -18.00 58.31 -33.63
C VAL A 11 -17.80 56.93 -33.01
N LEU A 12 -16.55 56.55 -32.72
CA LEU A 12 -16.21 55.36 -31.94
C LEU A 12 -15.97 55.76 -30.49
N GLY A 13 -16.90 55.38 -29.62
CA GLY A 13 -16.80 55.53 -28.17
C GLY A 13 -15.76 54.59 -27.58
N PHE A 14 -14.92 55.13 -26.69
CA PHE A 14 -13.98 54.39 -25.86
C PHE A 14 -14.76 53.61 -24.79
N PHE A 15 -14.79 52.28 -24.91
CA PHE A 15 -15.11 51.38 -23.80
C PHE A 15 -13.80 51.01 -23.09
N PHE A 16 -13.61 51.53 -21.87
CA PHE A 16 -12.63 51.01 -20.93
C PHE A 16 -13.17 49.70 -20.35
N LEU A 17 -12.58 48.57 -20.75
CA LEU A 17 -12.77 47.28 -20.10
C LEU A 17 -11.69 47.12 -19.02
N PRO A 18 -12.04 46.92 -17.74
CA PRO A 18 -11.07 46.60 -16.71
C PRO A 18 -10.53 45.19 -16.96
N ILE A 19 -9.22 45.08 -17.18
CA ILE A 19 -8.51 43.80 -17.21
C ILE A 19 -8.45 43.32 -15.76
N PHE A 20 -9.35 42.41 -15.39
CA PHE A 20 -9.18 41.59 -14.20
C PHE A 20 -8.09 40.56 -14.50
N VAL A 21 -6.86 40.86 -14.07
CA VAL A 21 -5.81 39.84 -13.94
C VAL A 21 -6.19 39.00 -12.72
N SER A 22 -6.93 37.92 -12.94
CA SER A 22 -6.99 36.83 -11.96
C SER A 22 -5.62 36.14 -11.99
N GLY A 23 -4.73 36.54 -11.09
CA GLY A 23 -3.56 35.72 -10.74
C GLY A 23 -4.07 34.45 -10.06
N ALA A 24 -4.43 33.46 -10.87
CA ALA A 24 -4.30 32.09 -10.42
C ALA A 24 -2.80 31.83 -10.42
N ASP A 25 -2.18 31.75 -9.24
CA ASP A 25 -0.86 31.14 -9.10
C ASP A 25 -0.98 29.71 -9.62
N ALA A 26 -0.69 29.50 -10.90
CA ALA A 26 -0.49 28.19 -11.46
C ALA A 26 0.78 27.66 -10.80
N GLN A 27 0.63 26.74 -9.85
CA GLN A 27 1.76 25.99 -9.32
C GLN A 27 2.48 25.35 -10.50
N GLU A 28 3.73 25.73 -10.76
CA GLU A 28 4.51 25.15 -11.85
C GLU A 28 4.66 23.64 -11.59
N ASN A 29 4.30 22.82 -12.60
CA ASN A 29 4.47 21.37 -12.51
C ASN A 29 5.96 21.03 -12.44
N TYR A 30 6.30 20.03 -11.63
CA TYR A 30 7.63 19.45 -11.58
C TYR A 30 7.94 18.78 -12.92
N GLN A 31 9.01 19.23 -13.57
CA GLN A 31 9.54 18.57 -14.76
C GLN A 31 10.51 17.47 -14.34
N PHE A 32 10.40 16.30 -14.95
CA PHE A 32 11.29 15.19 -14.63
C PHE A 32 11.67 14.38 -15.86
N SER A 33 12.79 13.68 -15.77
CA SER A 33 13.16 12.66 -16.73
C SER A 33 13.64 11.37 -16.05
N ILE A 34 13.41 10.24 -16.71
CA ILE A 34 13.92 8.93 -16.31
C ILE A 34 14.60 8.31 -17.52
N SER A 35 15.90 8.10 -17.41
CA SER A 35 16.70 7.37 -18.38
C SER A 35 17.09 6.01 -17.82
N GLY A 36 17.41 5.05 -18.68
CA GLY A 36 18.00 3.80 -18.21
C GLY A 36 18.97 3.12 -19.16
N GLU A 37 19.94 2.45 -18.56
CA GLU A 37 20.87 1.49 -19.15
C GLU A 37 20.61 0.12 -18.48
N ILE A 38 19.73 -0.68 -19.07
CA ILE A 38 19.30 -1.97 -18.50
C ILE A 38 19.62 -3.07 -19.51
N ASP A 39 20.66 -3.85 -19.21
CA ASP A 39 21.13 -4.92 -20.07
C ASP A 39 20.04 -5.98 -20.26
N GLY A 40 19.79 -6.37 -21.52
CA GLY A 40 18.78 -7.34 -21.90
C GLY A 40 17.40 -6.75 -22.21
N LEU A 41 17.20 -5.42 -22.11
CA LEU A 41 15.99 -4.78 -22.63
C LEU A 41 15.94 -4.87 -24.16
N MET A 42 14.79 -5.28 -24.68
CA MET A 42 14.56 -5.49 -26.10
C MET A 42 13.55 -4.47 -26.65
N PRO A 43 13.64 -4.11 -27.95
CA PRO A 43 12.62 -3.30 -28.60
C PRO A 43 11.22 -3.93 -28.44
N ASN A 44 10.23 -3.08 -28.13
CA ASN A 44 8.84 -3.40 -27.78
C ASN A 44 8.60 -3.98 -26.38
N ASP A 45 9.63 -4.13 -25.56
CA ASP A 45 9.41 -4.28 -24.11
C ASP A 45 8.69 -3.03 -23.56
N THR A 46 7.89 -3.21 -22.52
CA THR A 46 7.17 -2.11 -21.88
C THR A 46 7.58 -1.98 -20.42
N LEU A 47 8.00 -0.77 -20.04
CA LEU A 47 8.16 -0.35 -18.65
C LEU A 47 6.94 0.49 -18.26
N SER A 48 6.10 -0.05 -17.39
CA SER A 48 4.85 0.60 -16.96
C SER A 48 5.04 1.24 -15.60
N PHE A 49 4.97 2.57 -15.54
CA PHE A 49 5.09 3.33 -14.30
C PHE A 49 3.71 3.64 -13.76
N ARG A 50 3.43 3.17 -12.54
CA ARG A 50 2.12 3.32 -11.89
C ARG A 50 2.26 4.14 -10.63
N LYS A 51 1.34 5.08 -10.41
CA LYS A 51 1.33 5.92 -9.19
C LYS A 51 1.02 5.05 -7.99
N THR A 52 1.91 5.04 -7.01
CA THR A 52 1.64 4.38 -5.73
C THR A 52 0.96 5.35 -4.79
N THR A 53 -0.24 5.01 -4.35
CA THR A 53 -0.95 5.71 -3.28
C THR A 53 -0.40 5.26 -1.93
N LEU A 54 -0.11 6.22 -1.06
CA LEU A 54 0.36 5.98 0.31
C LEU A 54 -0.67 6.53 1.31
N PRO A 55 -0.88 5.86 2.47
CA PRO A 55 -0.38 4.53 2.82
C PRO A 55 -0.90 3.47 1.83
N TYR A 56 -0.16 2.37 1.65
CA TYR A 56 -0.55 1.33 0.70
C TYR A 56 -1.84 0.65 1.17
N LYS A 57 -2.90 0.72 0.35
CA LYS A 57 -4.23 0.16 0.65
C LYS A 57 -4.58 -1.11 -0.14
N GLY A 58 -3.60 -1.75 -0.79
CA GLY A 58 -3.86 -2.95 -1.59
C GLY A 58 -4.38 -2.69 -3.01
N GLU A 59 -4.60 -1.43 -3.38
CA GLU A 59 -5.05 -1.05 -4.73
C GLU A 59 -3.89 -0.96 -5.71
N GLU A 60 -4.07 -1.50 -6.92
CA GLU A 60 -3.12 -1.26 -8.01
C GLU A 60 -3.17 0.22 -8.41
N GLY A 61 -2.00 0.87 -8.36
CA GLY A 61 -1.84 2.24 -8.79
C GLY A 61 -2.34 2.53 -10.21
N GLU A 62 -2.87 3.72 -10.44
CA GLU A 62 -3.16 4.21 -11.79
C GLU A 62 -1.88 4.18 -12.65
N VAL A 63 -1.97 3.69 -13.89
CA VAL A 63 -0.85 3.79 -14.84
C VAL A 63 -0.63 5.26 -15.18
N ALA A 64 0.52 5.82 -14.80
CA ALA A 64 0.87 7.19 -15.11
C ALA A 64 1.38 7.32 -16.56
N PHE A 65 2.33 6.46 -16.92
CA PHE A 65 2.89 6.41 -18.26
C PHE A 65 3.51 5.04 -18.54
N ASN A 66 3.65 4.74 -19.82
CA ASN A 66 4.37 3.57 -20.29
C ASN A 66 5.55 4.04 -21.15
N VAL A 67 6.69 3.37 -20.98
CA VAL A 67 7.84 3.51 -21.88
C VAL A 67 7.92 2.25 -22.72
N ILE A 68 7.68 2.39 -24.02
CA ILE A 68 7.90 1.32 -25.00
C ILE A 68 9.34 1.44 -25.45
N VAL A 69 10.14 0.41 -25.19
CA VAL A 69 11.57 0.39 -25.51
C VAL A 69 11.74 0.42 -27.03
N SER A 70 12.45 1.42 -27.55
CA SER A 70 12.82 1.52 -28.97
C SER A 70 14.23 0.99 -29.23
N ASP A 71 15.17 1.36 -28.37
CA ASP A 71 16.59 1.04 -28.50
C ASP A 71 16.96 -0.11 -27.54
N PRO A 72 17.69 -1.13 -27.99
CA PRO A 72 18.16 -2.20 -27.10
C PRO A 72 18.94 -1.65 -25.91
N ASN A 73 18.73 -2.26 -24.74
CA ASN A 73 19.35 -1.93 -23.46
C ASN A 73 19.11 -0.53 -22.91
N LYS A 74 18.31 0.32 -23.58
CA LYS A 74 18.16 1.73 -23.21
C LYS A 74 16.72 2.20 -23.29
N PHE A 75 16.39 3.14 -22.43
CA PHE A 75 15.12 3.87 -22.53
C PHE A 75 15.28 5.30 -22.03
N PHE A 76 14.35 6.16 -22.44
CA PHE A 76 14.23 7.52 -21.96
C PHE A 76 12.74 7.91 -21.88
N TYR A 77 12.39 8.64 -20.84
CA TYR A 77 11.11 9.29 -20.67
C TYR A 77 11.29 10.65 -20.04
N SER A 78 10.50 11.63 -20.46
CA SER A 78 10.39 12.94 -19.82
C SER A 78 8.93 13.31 -19.70
N GLY A 79 8.56 13.89 -18.57
CA GLY A 79 7.18 14.29 -18.29
C GLY A 79 7.09 15.37 -17.23
N GLU A 80 5.85 15.72 -16.91
CA GLU A 80 5.54 16.68 -15.85
C GLU A 80 4.56 16.06 -14.85
N GLN A 81 4.63 16.52 -13.60
CA GLN A 81 3.77 16.08 -12.52
C GLN A 81 3.53 17.22 -11.52
N PRO A 82 2.36 17.27 -10.86
CA PRO A 82 2.01 18.41 -9.98
C PRO A 82 2.81 18.46 -8.68
N HIS A 83 3.38 17.32 -8.25
CA HIS A 83 4.13 17.17 -7.01
C HIS A 83 5.01 15.92 -7.09
N THR A 84 5.83 15.70 -6.06
CA THR A 84 6.59 14.46 -5.89
C THR A 84 5.70 13.23 -5.99
N GLN A 85 6.13 12.22 -6.73
CA GLN A 85 5.36 11.00 -6.96
C GLN A 85 6.18 9.76 -6.63
N TYR A 86 5.58 8.84 -5.89
CA TYR A 86 6.07 7.50 -5.69
C TYR A 86 5.50 6.61 -6.79
N TYR A 87 6.39 5.98 -7.57
CA TYR A 87 6.03 5.10 -8.67
C TYR A 87 6.46 3.66 -8.38
N SER A 88 5.63 2.72 -8.83
CA SER A 88 6.01 1.34 -9.05
C SER A 88 6.22 1.12 -10.56
N MET A 89 7.43 0.76 -10.97
CA MET A 89 7.75 0.38 -12.35
C MET A 89 7.63 -1.14 -12.50
N ILE A 90 6.73 -1.57 -13.38
CA ILE A 90 6.49 -2.97 -13.75
C ILE A 90 7.08 -3.22 -15.14
N TYR A 91 7.86 -4.28 -15.27
CA TYR A 91 8.47 -4.71 -16.52
C TYR A 91 7.60 -5.76 -17.23
N LYS A 92 7.27 -5.50 -18.49
CA LYS A 92 6.50 -6.39 -19.35
C LYS A 92 7.32 -6.70 -20.61
N PRO A 93 8.02 -7.85 -20.66
CA PRO A 93 8.80 -8.21 -21.83
C PRO A 93 7.90 -8.58 -23.01
N VAL A 94 8.33 -8.24 -24.23
CA VAL A 94 7.63 -8.58 -25.47
C VAL A 94 7.49 -10.10 -25.67
N SER A 95 8.41 -10.88 -25.08
CA SER A 95 8.35 -12.35 -25.08
C SER A 95 7.19 -12.92 -24.25
N GLY A 96 6.54 -12.10 -23.42
CA GLY A 96 5.50 -12.53 -22.47
C GLY A 96 6.01 -13.34 -21.29
N GLY A 97 7.33 -13.49 -21.14
CA GLY A 97 7.93 -14.26 -20.06
C GLY A 97 7.80 -13.56 -18.69
N TYR A 98 7.13 -14.20 -17.74
CA TYR A 98 7.18 -13.79 -16.33
C TYR A 98 8.48 -14.31 -15.69
N GLN A 99 9.25 -13.42 -15.05
CA GLN A 99 10.41 -13.81 -14.26
C GLN A 99 10.07 -13.82 -12.76
N ALA A 100 10.35 -14.93 -12.08
CA ALA A 100 10.24 -14.96 -10.63
C ALA A 100 11.25 -14.02 -9.97
N SER A 101 10.73 -13.15 -9.12
CA SER A 101 11.47 -12.18 -8.33
C SER A 101 10.80 -12.06 -6.97
N SER A 102 11.58 -11.79 -5.92
CA SER A 102 11.04 -11.42 -4.60
C SER A 102 10.36 -10.04 -4.56
N ARG A 103 10.63 -9.19 -5.55
CA ARG A 103 9.94 -7.91 -5.80
C ARG A 103 9.07 -8.01 -7.05
N GLN A 104 7.91 -7.36 -7.02
CA GLN A 104 6.98 -7.31 -8.16
C GLN A 104 7.11 -6.03 -9.00
N ALA A 105 7.81 -5.02 -8.49
CA ALA A 105 8.08 -3.75 -9.17
C ALA A 105 9.37 -3.11 -8.62
N LEU A 106 9.96 -2.19 -9.39
CA LEU A 106 10.96 -1.24 -8.88
C LEU A 106 10.21 -0.05 -8.30
N MET A 107 10.44 0.26 -7.03
CA MET A 107 9.83 1.41 -6.37
C MET A 107 10.77 2.61 -6.46
N ILE A 108 10.27 3.76 -6.93
CA ILE A 108 11.06 4.99 -7.10
C ILE A 108 10.27 6.23 -6.68
N ILE A 109 10.90 7.11 -5.90
CA ILE A 109 10.37 8.43 -5.59
C ILE A 109 10.96 9.42 -6.59
N VAL A 110 10.09 10.08 -7.35
CA VAL A 110 10.45 11.03 -8.40
C VAL A 110 9.99 12.43 -8.00
N GLU A 111 10.95 13.31 -7.80
CA GLU A 111 10.82 14.75 -7.59
C GLU A 111 11.13 15.48 -8.92
N GLU A 112 11.23 16.81 -8.88
CA GLU A 112 11.75 17.55 -10.02
C GLU A 112 13.21 17.16 -10.31
N GLY A 113 13.53 16.94 -11.59
CA GLY A 113 14.88 16.65 -12.06
C GLY A 113 15.05 15.31 -12.79
N ASP A 114 16.31 14.92 -12.97
CA ASP A 114 16.69 13.80 -13.82
C ASP A 114 17.10 12.57 -13.00
N TYR A 115 16.57 11.42 -13.40
CA TYR A 115 16.83 10.12 -12.80
C TYR A 115 17.44 9.16 -13.82
N HIS A 116 18.32 8.29 -13.34
CA HIS A 116 18.97 7.27 -14.16
C HIS A 116 18.92 5.90 -13.49
N LEU A 117 18.41 4.91 -14.23
CA LEU A 117 18.31 3.51 -13.83
C LEU A 117 19.41 2.68 -14.51
N LYS A 118 20.13 1.87 -13.74
CA LYS A 118 21.14 0.96 -14.27
C LYS A 118 20.97 -0.45 -13.74
N GLY A 119 20.94 -1.44 -14.62
CA GLY A 119 20.74 -2.83 -14.21
C GLY A 119 20.72 -3.84 -15.35
N GLU A 120 20.05 -4.96 -15.13
CA GLU A 120 19.82 -6.01 -16.12
C GLU A 120 18.40 -6.55 -15.97
N THR A 121 17.81 -7.05 -17.06
CA THR A 121 16.40 -7.50 -17.06
C THR A 121 16.14 -8.62 -16.07
N ASP A 122 17.16 -9.44 -15.80
CA ASP A 122 17.14 -10.54 -14.84
C ASP A 122 16.95 -10.10 -13.38
N PHE A 123 17.31 -8.86 -13.05
CA PHE A 123 17.15 -8.25 -11.73
C PHE A 123 16.62 -6.82 -11.86
N ILE A 124 15.73 -6.58 -12.83
CA ILE A 124 15.31 -5.23 -13.21
C ILE A 124 14.70 -4.43 -12.06
N TYR A 125 14.04 -5.11 -11.12
CA TYR A 125 13.44 -4.50 -9.92
C TYR A 125 14.44 -4.14 -8.81
N TYR A 126 15.72 -4.37 -9.07
CA TYR A 126 16.88 -4.00 -8.26
C TYR A 126 17.85 -3.12 -9.06
N SER A 127 17.38 -2.50 -10.15
CA SER A 127 18.19 -1.54 -10.91
C SER A 127 18.60 -0.40 -9.99
N THR A 128 19.89 -0.05 -10.03
CA THR A 128 20.42 1.07 -9.26
C THR A 128 19.78 2.36 -9.74
N ILE A 129 19.30 3.16 -8.79
CA ILE A 129 18.72 4.48 -9.05
C ILE A 129 19.77 5.54 -8.71
N SER A 130 19.88 6.55 -9.56
CA SER A 130 20.67 7.76 -9.31
C SER A 130 19.90 8.99 -9.78
N GLY A 131 20.25 10.17 -9.26
CA GLY A 131 19.47 11.40 -9.46
C GLY A 131 18.57 11.73 -8.27
N GLY A 132 18.21 13.02 -8.15
CA GLY A 132 17.43 13.55 -7.04
C GLY A 132 17.94 13.12 -5.66
N LEU A 133 17.02 12.70 -4.79
CA LEU A 133 17.29 12.15 -3.46
C LEU A 133 18.25 10.94 -3.42
N TYR A 134 18.38 10.17 -4.50
CA TYR A 134 19.26 9.00 -4.56
C TYR A 134 20.75 9.36 -4.72
N ASN A 135 21.08 10.65 -4.85
CA ASN A 135 22.46 11.13 -4.78
C ASN A 135 22.96 11.26 -3.33
N ASP A 136 22.08 11.21 -2.33
CA ASP A 136 22.47 11.17 -0.93
C ASP A 136 23.28 9.89 -0.64
N PRO A 137 24.53 9.99 -0.12
CA PRO A 137 25.38 8.83 0.08
C PRO A 137 24.81 7.80 1.07
N SER A 138 24.11 8.26 2.12
CA SER A 138 23.54 7.38 3.13
C SER A 138 22.35 6.61 2.57
N LEU A 139 21.46 7.28 1.84
CA LEU A 139 20.34 6.63 1.17
C LEU A 139 20.84 5.65 0.10
N LYS A 140 21.81 6.06 -0.71
CA LYS A 140 22.42 5.20 -1.74
C LYS A 140 22.99 3.91 -1.12
N GLU A 141 23.67 4.02 0.02
CA GLU A 141 24.19 2.85 0.74
C GLU A 141 23.09 1.95 1.28
N ILE A 142 22.01 2.52 1.85
CA ILE A 142 20.85 1.77 2.34
C ILE A 142 20.19 0.98 1.21
N VAL A 143 19.84 1.64 0.11
CA VAL A 143 19.18 1.01 -1.04
C VAL A 143 20.09 -0.08 -1.63
N HIS A 144 21.40 0.20 -1.79
CA HIS A 144 22.33 -0.79 -2.31
C HIS A 144 22.46 -2.03 -1.41
N LEU A 145 22.50 -1.85 -0.09
CA LEU A 145 22.58 -2.96 0.86
C LEU A 145 21.29 -3.80 0.83
N GLU A 146 20.13 -3.15 0.80
CA GLU A 146 18.83 -3.82 0.69
C GLU A 146 18.71 -4.60 -0.62
N ASP A 147 19.02 -3.96 -1.75
CA ASP A 147 18.99 -4.59 -3.07
C ASP A 147 19.93 -5.79 -3.15
N SER A 148 21.14 -5.67 -2.59
CA SER A 148 22.12 -6.76 -2.57
C SER A 148 21.59 -7.99 -1.82
N LEU A 149 20.87 -7.79 -0.71
CA LEU A 149 20.24 -8.89 0.04
C LEU A 149 19.07 -9.49 -0.75
N GLU A 150 18.17 -8.67 -1.26
CA GLU A 150 16.98 -9.15 -1.97
C GLU A 150 17.34 -9.78 -3.33
N ILE A 151 18.43 -9.39 -3.99
CA ILE A 151 18.97 -10.08 -5.17
C ILE A 151 19.36 -11.52 -4.84
N ILE A 152 20.03 -11.77 -3.70
CA ILE A 152 20.38 -13.14 -3.26
C ILE A 152 19.11 -13.95 -3.04
N ARG A 153 18.10 -13.35 -2.38
CA ARG A 153 16.81 -14.00 -2.15
C ARG A 153 16.06 -14.28 -3.45
N ALA A 154 16.08 -13.36 -4.41
CA ALA A 154 15.50 -13.53 -5.75
C ALA A 154 16.15 -14.70 -6.51
N LYS A 155 17.48 -14.87 -6.37
CA LYS A 155 18.19 -16.03 -6.95
C LYS A 155 17.67 -17.36 -6.41
N TYR A 156 17.27 -17.43 -5.12
CA TYR A 156 16.62 -18.65 -4.61
C TYR A 156 15.28 -18.91 -5.29
N GLY A 157 14.47 -17.86 -5.52
CA GLY A 157 13.24 -17.95 -6.31
C GLY A 157 13.46 -18.54 -7.71
N LYS A 158 14.47 -18.04 -8.44
CA LYS A 158 14.84 -18.59 -9.76
C LYS A 158 15.25 -20.07 -9.70
N ILE A 159 16.03 -20.46 -8.69
CA ILE A 159 16.44 -21.86 -8.51
C ILE A 159 15.25 -22.77 -8.20
N ILE A 160 14.28 -22.30 -7.40
CA ILE A 160 13.04 -23.04 -7.10
C ILE A 160 12.27 -23.30 -8.40
N ASP A 161 12.08 -22.28 -9.23
CA ASP A 161 11.36 -22.40 -10.49
C ASP A 161 12.05 -23.34 -11.48
N GLU A 162 13.38 -23.23 -11.62
CA GLU A 162 14.15 -24.14 -12.46
C GLU A 162 14.10 -25.59 -11.98
N ALA A 163 14.20 -25.82 -10.67
CA ALA A 163 14.11 -27.15 -10.07
C ALA A 163 12.74 -27.77 -10.32
N ARG A 164 11.65 -27.00 -10.12
CA ARG A 164 10.27 -27.43 -10.42
C ARG A 164 10.09 -27.76 -11.89
N LYS A 165 10.58 -26.92 -12.81
CA LYS A 165 10.53 -27.19 -14.27
C LYS A 165 11.26 -28.48 -14.67
N LYS A 166 12.30 -28.86 -13.92
CA LYS A 166 13.08 -30.10 -14.12
C LYS A 166 12.55 -31.30 -13.34
N GLY A 167 11.49 -31.14 -12.53
CA GLY A 167 10.94 -32.21 -11.67
C GLY A 167 11.79 -32.52 -10.42
N ASP A 168 12.77 -31.68 -10.09
CA ASP A 168 13.64 -31.85 -8.93
C ASP A 168 13.00 -31.27 -7.66
N MET A 169 12.09 -32.05 -7.07
CA MET A 169 11.29 -31.63 -5.92
C MET A 169 12.12 -31.50 -4.63
N GLU A 170 13.21 -32.25 -4.51
CA GLU A 170 14.12 -32.17 -3.35
C GLU A 170 14.85 -30.84 -3.33
N LYS A 171 15.45 -30.46 -4.47
CA LYS A 171 16.11 -29.15 -4.62
C LYS A 171 15.13 -28.00 -4.52
N ALA A 172 13.93 -28.14 -5.10
CA ALA A 172 12.90 -27.12 -4.96
C ALA A 172 12.55 -26.89 -3.48
N LYS A 173 12.37 -27.97 -2.70
CA LYS A 173 12.09 -27.88 -1.26
C LYS A 173 13.24 -27.24 -0.48
N GLU A 174 14.49 -27.64 -0.74
CA GLU A 174 15.68 -27.06 -0.10
C GLU A 174 15.74 -25.54 -0.28
N TYR A 175 15.52 -25.04 -1.51
CA TYR A 175 15.59 -23.61 -1.79
C TYR A 175 14.35 -22.86 -1.32
N VAL A 176 13.17 -23.49 -1.27
CA VAL A 176 11.99 -22.92 -0.58
C VAL A 176 12.31 -22.67 0.90
N ASP A 177 12.95 -23.62 1.58
CA ASP A 177 13.35 -23.46 2.97
C ASP A 177 14.37 -22.33 3.15
N LYS A 178 15.36 -22.22 2.26
CA LYS A 178 16.33 -21.11 2.25
C LYS A 178 15.66 -19.76 1.98
N PHE A 179 14.72 -19.69 1.05
CA PHE A 179 13.96 -18.49 0.71
C PHE A 179 13.12 -18.02 1.90
N ASN A 180 12.42 -18.95 2.57
CA ASN A 180 11.57 -18.66 3.72
C ASN A 180 12.37 -18.25 4.96
N ARG A 181 13.56 -18.84 5.17
CA ARG A 181 14.44 -18.51 6.30
C ARG A 181 15.45 -17.40 6.00
N PHE A 182 15.37 -16.76 4.83
CA PHE A 182 16.38 -15.82 4.34
C PHE A 182 16.71 -14.72 5.36
N ARG A 183 15.69 -14.05 5.90
CA ARG A 183 15.88 -12.94 6.86
C ARG A 183 16.55 -13.40 8.16
N SER A 184 16.15 -14.56 8.68
CA SER A 184 16.76 -15.15 9.88
C SER A 184 18.22 -15.55 9.65
N ASN A 185 18.54 -16.07 8.46
CA ASN A 185 19.89 -16.48 8.10
C ASN A 185 20.83 -15.28 7.82
N HIS A 186 20.29 -14.09 7.57
CA HIS A 186 21.05 -12.86 7.31
C HIS A 186 20.79 -11.78 8.36
N GLN A 187 20.58 -12.19 9.62
CA GLN A 187 20.19 -11.29 10.71
C GLN A 187 21.19 -10.15 10.93
N GLU A 188 22.50 -10.39 10.79
CA GLU A 188 23.54 -9.37 10.92
C GLU A 188 23.40 -8.29 9.85
N SER A 189 23.23 -8.67 8.58
CA SER A 189 23.03 -7.74 7.47
C SER A 189 21.74 -6.92 7.63
N TYR A 190 20.64 -7.54 8.04
CA TYR A 190 19.40 -6.79 8.32
C TYR A 190 19.50 -5.92 9.58
N THR A 191 20.36 -6.28 10.54
CA THR A 191 20.64 -5.42 11.71
C THR A 191 21.43 -4.19 11.29
N LEU A 192 22.46 -4.36 10.46
CA LEU A 192 23.21 -3.25 9.87
C LEU A 192 22.31 -2.35 9.02
N LEU A 193 21.44 -2.93 8.19
CA LEU A 193 20.47 -2.17 7.39
C LEU A 193 19.56 -1.31 8.28
N ARG A 194 18.97 -1.90 9.33
CA ARG A 194 18.14 -1.15 10.29
C ARG A 194 18.91 -0.05 11.00
N GLN A 195 20.18 -0.29 11.33
CA GLN A 195 21.03 0.74 11.94
C GLN A 195 21.24 1.92 10.98
N LYS A 196 21.61 1.65 9.73
CA LYS A 196 21.81 2.70 8.72
C LYS A 196 20.54 3.50 8.44
N ILE A 197 19.40 2.83 8.34
CA ILE A 197 18.09 3.49 8.20
C ILE A 197 17.84 4.42 9.39
N LYS A 198 18.10 3.96 10.62
CA LYS A 198 17.95 4.79 11.82
C LYS A 198 18.88 6.01 11.82
N GLU A 199 20.12 5.84 11.36
CA GLU A 199 21.09 6.94 11.22
C GLU A 199 20.63 7.97 10.18
N LEU A 200 20.15 7.53 9.00
CA LEU A 200 19.60 8.43 7.98
C LEU A 200 18.38 9.19 8.52
N ILE A 201 17.45 8.52 9.21
CA ILE A 201 16.27 9.17 9.80
C ILE A 201 16.68 10.22 10.83
N ALA A 202 17.67 9.92 11.68
CA ALA A 202 18.14 10.86 12.70
C ALA A 202 18.84 12.08 12.09
N ASN A 203 19.60 11.89 11.00
CA ASN A 203 20.37 12.95 10.36
C ASN A 203 19.55 13.77 9.35
N ASN A 204 18.54 13.16 8.72
CA ASN A 204 17.73 13.77 7.69
C ASN A 204 16.22 13.43 7.85
N PRO A 205 15.60 13.81 9.00
CA PRO A 205 14.23 13.44 9.33
C PRO A 205 13.19 14.06 8.38
N SER A 206 13.56 15.11 7.65
CA SER A 206 12.69 15.84 6.72
C SER A 206 12.82 15.37 5.27
N SER A 207 13.64 14.36 4.97
CA SER A 207 13.75 13.86 3.60
C SER A 207 12.46 13.20 3.14
N THR A 208 12.17 13.32 1.84
CA THR A 208 10.99 12.69 1.24
C THR A 208 11.03 11.17 1.38
N TRP A 209 12.21 10.56 1.27
CA TRP A 209 12.37 9.12 1.49
C TRP A 209 11.92 8.71 2.89
N VAL A 210 12.35 9.43 3.93
CA VAL A 210 11.91 9.16 5.31
C VAL A 210 10.40 9.30 5.46
N THR A 211 9.80 10.33 4.87
CA THR A 211 8.33 10.53 4.91
C THR A 211 7.60 9.36 4.25
N VAL A 212 8.06 8.92 3.07
CA VAL A 212 7.49 7.77 2.35
C VAL A 212 7.66 6.47 3.14
N GLU A 213 8.80 6.23 3.78
CA GLU A 213 9.03 5.07 4.65
C GLU A 213 8.07 5.03 5.84
N TYR A 214 7.82 6.18 6.48
CA TYR A 214 6.87 6.25 7.59
C TYR A 214 5.42 6.08 7.11
N LEU A 215 5.05 6.64 5.96
CA LEU A 215 3.74 6.44 5.36
C LEU A 215 3.44 4.97 5.03
N GLN A 216 4.44 4.16 4.67
CA GLN A 216 4.24 2.73 4.41
C GLN A 216 3.88 1.93 5.68
N LYS A 217 4.12 2.49 6.87
CA LYS A 217 3.90 1.79 8.15
C LYS A 217 2.98 2.51 9.14
N VAL A 218 2.55 3.73 8.82
CA VAL A 218 1.78 4.58 9.73
C VAL A 218 0.54 3.88 10.30
N SER A 219 -0.18 3.11 9.48
CA SER A 219 -1.45 2.47 9.86
C SER A 219 -1.34 1.39 10.94
N TYR A 220 -0.13 0.87 11.21
CA TYR A 220 0.14 -0.15 12.24
C TYR A 220 1.25 0.26 13.22
N ALA A 221 1.70 1.52 13.16
CA ALA A 221 2.64 2.07 14.11
C ALA A 221 1.92 2.64 15.35
N ALA A 222 2.67 2.82 16.44
CA ALA A 222 2.13 3.50 17.62
C ALA A 222 1.92 5.00 17.30
N PRO A 223 0.77 5.60 17.63
CA PRO A 223 0.50 7.01 17.37
C PRO A 223 1.61 7.94 17.89
N GLU A 224 2.12 7.66 19.08
CA GLU A 224 3.16 8.42 19.78
C GLU A 224 4.51 8.37 19.05
N GLU A 225 4.82 7.23 18.43
CA GLU A 225 6.01 7.11 17.57
C GLU A 225 5.85 8.02 16.36
N MET A 226 4.70 8.00 15.69
CA MET A 226 4.48 8.79 14.49
C MET A 226 4.37 10.29 14.77
N LYS A 227 3.77 10.69 15.91
CA LYS A 227 3.81 12.08 16.42
C LYS A 227 5.24 12.57 16.59
N SER A 228 6.08 11.76 17.23
CA SER A 228 7.48 12.11 17.46
C SER A 228 8.20 12.35 16.13
N VAL A 229 7.97 11.50 15.13
CA VAL A 229 8.52 11.67 13.79
C VAL A 229 8.06 12.99 13.17
N LEU A 230 6.75 13.27 13.15
CA LEU A 230 6.22 14.54 12.62
C LEU A 230 6.83 15.76 13.30
N SER A 231 7.02 15.71 14.63
CA SER A 231 7.59 16.83 15.38
C SER A 231 9.06 17.13 15.05
N ASN A 232 9.77 16.14 14.47
CA ASN A 232 11.15 16.29 14.02
C ASN A 232 11.27 16.74 12.55
N MET A 233 10.16 16.88 11.83
CA MET A 233 10.14 17.37 10.46
C MET A 233 10.11 18.91 10.42
N ASN A 234 10.80 19.49 9.44
CA ASN A 234 10.74 20.93 9.18
C ASN A 234 9.42 21.32 8.48
N GLN A 235 9.15 22.63 8.41
CA GLN A 235 7.89 23.13 7.84
C GLN A 235 7.72 22.81 6.35
N GLU A 236 8.82 22.75 5.60
CA GLU A 236 8.82 22.43 4.17
C GLU A 236 8.35 20.98 3.95
N ALA A 237 8.97 20.02 4.64
CA ALA A 237 8.56 18.62 4.61
C ALA A 237 7.11 18.45 5.06
N LEU A 238 6.71 19.12 6.15
CA LEU A 238 5.33 19.08 6.65
C LEU A 238 4.30 19.67 5.67
N ASN A 239 4.71 20.61 4.81
CA ASN A 239 3.87 21.22 3.79
C ASN A 239 3.95 20.52 2.42
N SER A 240 4.91 19.62 2.22
CA SER A 240 5.01 18.78 1.02
C SER A 240 3.77 17.88 0.86
N TYR A 241 3.56 17.37 -0.36
CA TYR A 241 2.45 16.46 -0.66
C TYR A 241 2.41 15.26 0.30
N TYR A 242 3.53 14.55 0.45
CA TYR A 242 3.60 13.40 1.35
C TYR A 242 3.60 13.79 2.83
N GLY A 243 4.12 14.95 3.21
CA GLY A 243 4.03 15.43 4.59
C GLY A 243 2.60 15.76 5.03
N GLN A 244 1.79 16.32 4.13
CA GLN A 244 0.37 16.56 4.42
C GLN A 244 -0.42 15.26 4.56
N ILE A 245 -0.15 14.26 3.70
CA ILE A 245 -0.73 12.92 3.85
C ILE A 245 -0.28 12.32 5.19
N PHE A 246 1.02 12.36 5.49
CA PHE A 246 1.53 11.78 6.72
C PHE A 246 0.91 12.41 7.97
N ARG A 247 0.76 13.73 8.00
CA ARG A 247 0.06 14.44 9.08
C ARG A 247 -1.39 13.94 9.26
N ARG A 248 -2.14 13.83 8.16
CA ARG A 248 -3.52 13.33 8.17
C ARG A 248 -3.59 11.90 8.71
N GLU A 249 -2.68 11.02 8.30
CA GLU A 249 -2.64 9.63 8.75
C GLU A 249 -2.28 9.53 10.24
N VAL A 250 -1.36 10.37 10.73
CA VAL A 250 -1.05 10.42 12.17
C VAL A 250 -2.26 10.91 12.97
N GLU A 251 -2.92 11.98 12.54
CA GLU A 251 -4.16 12.45 13.17
C GLU A 251 -5.26 11.37 13.17
N ALA A 252 -5.33 10.55 12.12
CA ALA A 252 -6.28 9.44 12.03
C ALA A 252 -5.97 8.33 13.04
N ILE A 253 -4.72 7.84 13.11
CA ILE A 253 -4.36 6.78 14.07
C ILE A 253 -4.42 7.25 15.52
N GLU A 254 -4.19 8.54 15.78
CA GLU A 254 -4.38 9.16 17.10
C GLU A 254 -5.84 9.13 17.54
N ARG A 255 -6.75 9.55 16.65
CA ARG A 255 -8.19 9.51 16.93
C ARG A 255 -8.64 8.10 17.28
N LEU A 256 -8.01 7.11 16.64
CA LEU A 256 -8.31 5.69 16.80
C LEU A 256 -7.49 5.00 17.91
N ALA A 257 -6.75 5.76 18.72
CA ALA A 257 -5.96 5.18 19.81
C ALA A 257 -6.85 4.49 20.87
N PRO A 258 -6.36 3.42 21.53
CA PRO A 258 -7.06 2.79 22.63
C PRO A 258 -7.53 3.79 23.70
N GLY A 259 -8.77 3.65 24.15
CA GLY A 259 -9.44 4.53 25.11
C GLY A 259 -10.29 5.63 24.48
N ASN A 260 -10.08 5.97 23.20
CA ASN A 260 -10.91 6.95 22.49
C ASN A 260 -12.24 6.34 22.03
N GLU A 261 -13.23 7.20 21.80
CA GLU A 261 -14.50 6.82 21.18
C GLU A 261 -14.28 6.29 19.76
N ALA A 262 -14.92 5.17 19.44
CA ALA A 262 -14.93 4.64 18.08
C ALA A 262 -15.71 5.59 17.14
N PRO A 263 -15.27 5.74 15.88
CA PRO A 263 -16.06 6.43 14.86
C PRO A 263 -17.48 5.86 14.76
N LEU A 264 -18.46 6.75 14.59
CA LEU A 264 -19.82 6.32 14.25
C LEU A 264 -19.83 5.75 12.84
N PHE A 265 -20.53 4.64 12.65
CA PHE A 265 -20.68 3.98 11.37
C PHE A 265 -22.15 3.63 11.10
N SER A 266 -22.48 3.55 9.81
CA SER A 266 -23.69 2.92 9.31
C SER A 266 -23.31 2.12 8.08
N VAL A 267 -23.50 0.81 8.14
CA VAL A 267 -23.16 -0.13 7.08
C VAL A 267 -24.39 -0.91 6.65
N THR A 268 -24.42 -1.31 5.39
CA THR A 268 -25.41 -2.23 4.85
C THR A 268 -24.74 -3.58 4.64
N THR A 269 -25.29 -4.62 5.26
CA THR A 269 -24.79 -6.00 5.16
C THR A 269 -25.13 -6.62 3.81
N THR A 270 -24.49 -7.73 3.49
CA THR A 270 -24.69 -8.48 2.23
C THR A 270 -26.12 -9.02 2.05
N ASP A 271 -26.87 -9.19 3.14
CA ASP A 271 -28.30 -9.55 3.12
C ASP A 271 -29.24 -8.32 3.10
N GLY A 272 -28.70 -7.10 3.00
CA GLY A 272 -29.45 -5.86 2.86
C GLY A 272 -29.89 -5.21 4.17
N LYS A 273 -29.49 -5.74 5.34
CA LYS A 273 -29.79 -5.14 6.64
C LYS A 273 -28.86 -3.96 6.92
N ARG A 274 -29.40 -2.88 7.48
CA ARG A 274 -28.59 -1.77 7.99
C ARG A 274 -28.16 -2.05 9.43
N ILE A 275 -26.89 -1.83 9.73
CA ILE A 275 -26.31 -1.87 11.08
C ILE A 275 -25.63 -0.53 11.37
N THR A 276 -25.85 0.01 12.55
CA THR A 276 -25.26 1.26 13.03
C THR A 276 -24.44 1.04 14.29
N SER A 277 -23.64 2.04 14.70
CA SER A 277 -22.92 1.99 15.97
C SER A 277 -23.85 1.82 17.18
N ASP A 278 -25.05 2.38 17.14
CA ASP A 278 -26.03 2.26 18.24
C ASP A 278 -26.54 0.82 18.39
N ASP A 279 -26.74 0.11 17.28
CA ASP A 279 -27.14 -1.31 17.29
C ASP A 279 -26.08 -2.23 17.91
N ALA A 280 -24.81 -1.78 17.94
CA ALA A 280 -23.69 -2.53 18.51
C ALA A 280 -23.37 -2.16 19.96
N ARG A 281 -24.03 -1.14 20.55
CA ARG A 281 -23.82 -0.74 21.95
C ARG A 281 -24.30 -1.84 22.91
N GLY A 282 -23.71 -1.88 24.10
CA GLY A 282 -24.12 -2.81 25.17
C GLY A 282 -23.52 -4.22 25.08
N LYS A 283 -22.86 -4.57 23.97
CA LYS A 283 -21.96 -5.72 23.84
C LYS A 283 -20.57 -5.25 23.44
N TYR A 284 -19.57 -6.08 23.66
CA TYR A 284 -18.30 -5.89 22.98
C TYR A 284 -18.50 -6.05 21.49
N LEU A 285 -17.82 -5.25 20.67
CA LEU A 285 -17.88 -5.34 19.21
C LEU A 285 -16.48 -5.66 18.67
N LEU A 286 -16.40 -6.67 17.81
CA LEU A 286 -15.21 -6.97 17.02
C LEU A 286 -15.51 -6.69 15.55
N LEU A 287 -14.92 -5.63 15.01
CA LEU A 287 -14.85 -5.44 13.56
C LEU A 287 -13.72 -6.33 13.03
N TYR A 288 -14.04 -7.22 12.10
CA TYR A 288 -13.10 -8.15 11.49
C TYR A 288 -13.02 -7.86 10.00
N HIS A 289 -11.95 -7.19 9.57
CA HIS A 289 -11.63 -6.96 8.16
C HIS A 289 -10.87 -8.16 7.62
N TRP A 290 -11.43 -8.89 6.66
CA TRP A 290 -10.95 -10.20 6.21
C TRP A 290 -11.08 -10.39 4.70
N GLY A 291 -10.36 -11.36 4.15
CA GLY A 291 -10.41 -11.70 2.73
C GLY A 291 -9.45 -12.84 2.39
N LEU A 292 -9.15 -13.02 1.10
CA LEU A 292 -8.19 -14.03 0.63
C LEU A 292 -6.73 -13.62 0.91
N CYS A 293 -6.33 -13.71 2.17
CA CYS A 293 -4.98 -13.46 2.65
C CYS A 293 -4.51 -14.66 3.51
N PRO A 294 -3.24 -15.08 3.43
CA PRO A 294 -2.69 -16.12 4.31
C PRO A 294 -2.97 -15.88 5.80
N GLY A 295 -2.93 -14.61 6.24
CA GLY A 295 -3.26 -14.25 7.62
C GLY A 295 -4.72 -14.50 7.97
N SER A 296 -5.67 -14.07 7.13
CA SER A 296 -7.11 -14.30 7.31
C SER A 296 -7.42 -15.80 7.34
N ILE A 297 -6.95 -16.54 6.34
CA ILE A 297 -7.08 -18.00 6.24
C ILE A 297 -6.60 -18.70 7.52
N SER A 298 -5.48 -18.26 8.09
CA SER A 298 -4.92 -18.87 9.31
C SER A 298 -5.73 -18.61 10.59
N VAL A 299 -6.43 -17.47 10.67
CA VAL A 299 -7.10 -17.02 11.91
C VAL A 299 -8.61 -17.26 11.89
N ASP A 300 -9.20 -17.39 10.71
CA ASP A 300 -10.64 -17.38 10.48
C ASP A 300 -11.43 -18.32 11.40
N LYS A 301 -11.04 -19.60 11.42
CA LYS A 301 -11.65 -20.62 12.29
C LYS A 301 -11.53 -20.29 13.79
N ARG A 302 -10.46 -19.61 14.21
CA ARG A 302 -10.31 -19.14 15.60
C ARG A 302 -11.30 -18.02 15.92
N VAL A 303 -11.57 -17.13 14.96
CA VAL A 303 -12.57 -16.06 15.12
C VAL A 303 -13.97 -16.67 15.23
N THR A 304 -14.31 -17.65 14.39
CA THR A 304 -15.59 -18.40 14.50
C THR A 304 -15.75 -19.06 15.88
N ALA A 305 -14.75 -19.78 16.35
CA ALA A 305 -14.80 -20.41 17.67
C ALA A 305 -14.88 -19.39 18.82
N PHE A 306 -14.20 -18.25 18.69
CA PHE A 306 -14.26 -17.16 19.67
C PHE A 306 -15.65 -16.55 19.74
N TYR A 307 -16.27 -16.26 18.59
CA TYR A 307 -17.63 -15.75 18.53
C TYR A 307 -18.63 -16.73 19.17
N GLU A 308 -18.60 -18.01 18.78
CA GLU A 308 -19.55 -18.99 19.33
C GLU A 308 -19.48 -19.11 20.85
N LYS A 309 -18.28 -18.97 21.42
CA LYS A 309 -18.08 -19.00 22.87
C LYS A 309 -18.65 -17.77 23.57
N TYR A 310 -18.59 -16.59 22.96
CA TYR A 310 -18.88 -15.31 23.64
C TYR A 310 -20.05 -14.51 23.05
N LYS A 311 -20.82 -15.06 22.10
CA LYS A 311 -21.91 -14.37 21.37
C LYS A 311 -22.99 -13.70 22.23
N ASP A 312 -23.14 -14.12 23.48
CA ASP A 312 -24.06 -13.47 24.42
C ASP A 312 -23.55 -12.09 24.87
N HIS A 313 -22.23 -11.88 24.84
CA HIS A 313 -21.55 -10.65 25.26
C HIS A 313 -20.74 -9.97 24.14
N LEU A 314 -20.57 -10.64 22.99
CA LEU A 314 -19.79 -10.20 21.84
C LEU A 314 -20.66 -10.16 20.58
N SER A 315 -20.56 -9.06 19.83
CA SER A 315 -20.99 -8.95 18.45
C SER A 315 -19.76 -8.95 17.54
N VAL A 316 -19.87 -9.56 16.36
CA VAL A 316 -18.87 -9.48 15.29
C VAL A 316 -19.54 -8.86 14.07
N ILE A 317 -18.81 -7.99 13.35
CA ILE A 317 -19.17 -7.55 12.00
C ILE A 317 -17.99 -7.91 11.10
N GLY A 318 -18.24 -8.80 10.14
CA GLY A 318 -17.28 -9.16 9.11
C GLY A 318 -17.30 -8.12 8.00
N ILE A 319 -16.11 -7.72 7.53
CA ILE A 319 -15.93 -6.74 6.46
C ILE A 319 -14.98 -7.36 5.45
N THR A 320 -15.40 -7.49 4.20
CA THR A 320 -14.60 -8.08 3.11
C THR A 320 -14.62 -7.21 1.87
N ASP A 321 -13.56 -7.28 1.07
CA ASP A 321 -13.48 -6.53 -0.18
C ASP A 321 -14.29 -7.18 -1.30
N ASP A 322 -14.36 -8.52 -1.32
CA ASP A 322 -14.89 -9.26 -2.46
C ASP A 322 -15.46 -10.62 -2.06
N MET A 323 -16.71 -10.61 -1.57
CA MET A 323 -17.39 -11.84 -1.17
C MET A 323 -17.64 -12.76 -2.37
N GLU A 324 -17.93 -12.19 -3.54
CA GLU A 324 -18.16 -12.93 -4.78
C GLU A 324 -16.95 -13.78 -5.16
N THR A 325 -15.76 -13.18 -5.21
CA THR A 325 -14.51 -13.90 -5.53
C THR A 325 -14.24 -15.05 -4.56
N ILE A 326 -14.48 -14.84 -3.26
CA ILE A 326 -14.31 -15.88 -2.23
C ILE A 326 -15.30 -17.03 -2.46
N CYS A 327 -16.55 -16.70 -2.77
CA CYS A 327 -17.60 -17.69 -3.06
C CYS A 327 -17.31 -18.47 -4.35
N GLU A 328 -16.79 -17.82 -5.38
CA GLU A 328 -16.38 -18.47 -6.62
C GLU A 328 -15.18 -19.39 -6.40
N LEU A 329 -14.16 -18.95 -5.66
CA LEU A 329 -13.03 -19.79 -5.32
C LEU A 329 -13.48 -21.03 -4.53
N ASN A 330 -14.38 -20.86 -3.55
CA ASN A 330 -14.91 -21.98 -2.79
C ASN A 330 -15.63 -23.03 -3.67
N LYS A 331 -16.30 -22.61 -4.75
CA LYS A 331 -16.97 -23.54 -5.68
C LYS A 331 -15.98 -24.32 -6.55
N ASN A 332 -14.84 -23.71 -6.89
CA ASN A 332 -13.93 -24.23 -7.90
C ASN A 332 -12.66 -24.88 -7.32
N VAL A 333 -12.36 -24.66 -6.03
CA VAL A 333 -11.20 -25.26 -5.35
C VAL A 333 -11.32 -26.79 -5.31
N GLY A 334 -10.21 -27.49 -5.58
CA GLY A 334 -10.10 -28.94 -5.48
C GLY A 334 -9.93 -29.41 -4.03
N GLU A 335 -10.30 -30.67 -3.76
CA GLU A 335 -10.15 -31.30 -2.43
C GLU A 335 -8.70 -31.36 -1.95
N ASP A 336 -7.75 -31.43 -2.90
CA ASP A 336 -6.32 -31.51 -2.60
C ASP A 336 -5.60 -30.17 -2.59
N ASP A 337 -6.28 -29.07 -2.93
CA ASP A 337 -5.66 -27.75 -2.91
C ASP A 337 -5.34 -27.34 -1.47
N GLU A 338 -4.12 -26.84 -1.28
CA GLU A 338 -3.58 -26.50 0.03
C GLU A 338 -3.00 -25.09 0.05
N VAL A 339 -3.17 -24.42 1.20
CA VAL A 339 -2.56 -23.14 1.51
C VAL A 339 -1.99 -23.21 2.92
N LEU A 340 -0.75 -22.78 3.13
CA LEU A 340 -0.07 -22.86 4.43
C LEU A 340 -0.07 -24.28 5.06
N GLY A 341 -0.11 -25.34 4.25
CA GLY A 341 -0.21 -26.72 4.73
C GLY A 341 -1.59 -27.11 5.28
N MET A 342 -2.61 -26.30 5.02
CA MET A 342 -4.01 -26.58 5.34
C MET A 342 -4.78 -26.86 4.06
N LYS A 343 -5.72 -27.84 4.10
CA LYS A 343 -6.68 -28.04 3.02
C LYS A 343 -7.52 -26.78 2.84
N LEU A 344 -7.54 -26.24 1.63
CA LEU A 344 -8.14 -24.94 1.34
C LEU A 344 -9.67 -25.00 1.33
N LYS A 345 -10.25 -26.10 0.83
CA LYS A 345 -11.70 -26.31 0.78
C LYS A 345 -12.42 -26.06 2.13
N PRO A 346 -12.09 -26.75 3.23
CA PRO A 346 -12.78 -26.54 4.51
C PRO A 346 -12.56 -25.14 5.11
N VAL A 347 -11.45 -24.47 4.76
CA VAL A 347 -11.21 -23.08 5.17
C VAL A 347 -12.19 -22.16 4.44
N LEU A 348 -12.29 -22.28 3.12
CA LEU A 348 -13.20 -21.47 2.32
C LEU A 348 -14.66 -21.71 2.68
N GLU A 349 -15.04 -22.95 2.99
CA GLU A 349 -16.37 -23.28 3.51
C GLU A 349 -16.69 -22.56 4.82
N ASN A 350 -15.72 -22.43 5.74
CA ASN A 350 -15.88 -21.64 6.96
C ASN A 350 -16.04 -20.14 6.65
N MET A 351 -15.16 -19.62 5.78
CA MET A 351 -15.11 -18.20 5.41
C MET A 351 -16.41 -17.71 4.74
N VAL A 352 -17.06 -18.53 3.90
CA VAL A 352 -18.33 -18.15 3.25
C VAL A 352 -19.57 -18.34 4.13
N ALA A 353 -19.41 -18.98 5.30
CA ALA A 353 -20.51 -19.39 6.17
C ALA A 353 -20.38 -18.80 7.59
N HIS A 354 -19.83 -17.60 7.68
CA HIS A 354 -19.69 -16.91 8.96
C HIS A 354 -21.04 -16.73 9.68
N PRO A 355 -21.08 -16.92 11.02
CA PRO A 355 -22.32 -16.86 11.80
C PRO A 355 -22.70 -15.42 12.22
N TRP A 356 -21.99 -14.41 11.71
CA TRP A 356 -22.21 -12.98 11.98
C TRP A 356 -22.55 -12.22 10.69
N PRO A 357 -23.07 -10.99 10.78
CA PRO A 357 -23.34 -10.18 9.59
C PRO A 357 -22.07 -9.81 8.83
N GLU A 358 -22.13 -9.95 7.50
CA GLU A 358 -21.05 -9.60 6.58
C GLU A 358 -21.36 -8.31 5.83
N VAL A 359 -20.32 -7.52 5.58
CA VAL A 359 -20.37 -6.22 4.91
C VAL A 359 -19.33 -6.19 3.80
N GLU A 360 -19.71 -5.77 2.60
CA GLU A 360 -18.73 -5.48 1.54
C GLU A 360 -18.17 -4.06 1.72
N SER A 361 -16.85 -3.90 1.59
CA SER A 361 -16.10 -2.64 1.80
C SER A 361 -16.22 -1.63 0.65
N LYS A 362 -17.12 -1.87 -0.31
CA LYS A 362 -17.31 -1.08 -1.53
C LYS A 362 -18.52 -0.14 -1.41
N GLY A 363 -18.60 0.84 -2.31
CA GLY A 363 -19.72 1.79 -2.37
C GLY A 363 -19.88 2.60 -1.09
N ASP A 364 -21.13 2.77 -0.62
CA ASP A 364 -21.44 3.54 0.58
C ASP A 364 -20.76 3.00 1.85
N ASN A 365 -20.49 1.69 1.91
CA ASN A 365 -19.83 1.06 3.04
C ASN A 365 -18.34 1.39 3.11
N HIS A 366 -17.70 1.83 2.02
CA HIS A 366 -16.25 2.11 1.98
C HIS A 366 -15.82 3.09 3.06
N LYS A 367 -16.71 3.99 3.46
CA LYS A 367 -16.48 4.94 4.54
C LYS A 367 -16.03 4.29 5.85
N ILE A 368 -16.47 3.07 6.18
CA ILE A 368 -16.01 2.38 7.40
C ILE A 368 -14.51 2.06 7.34
N ILE A 369 -13.99 1.75 6.15
CA ILE A 369 -12.56 1.46 5.92
C ILE A 369 -11.72 2.70 6.21
N GLU A 370 -12.19 3.85 5.74
CA GLU A 370 -11.53 5.14 5.94
C GLU A 370 -11.62 5.61 7.40
N ASP A 371 -12.82 5.57 7.98
CA ASP A 371 -13.06 6.10 9.33
C ASP A 371 -12.30 5.31 10.39
N PHE A 372 -12.18 3.98 10.24
CA PHE A 372 -11.40 3.10 11.12
C PHE A 372 -9.95 2.88 10.66
N ALA A 373 -9.55 3.49 9.53
CA ALA A 373 -8.22 3.38 8.94
C ALA A 373 -7.69 1.93 8.94
N PHE A 374 -8.44 1.01 8.34
CA PHE A 374 -8.00 -0.39 8.25
C PHE A 374 -6.71 -0.49 7.44
N ALA A 375 -5.70 -1.17 8.01
CA ALA A 375 -4.34 -1.19 7.47
C ALA A 375 -4.09 -2.35 6.49
N GLY A 376 -5.05 -3.26 6.33
CA GLY A 376 -4.92 -4.46 5.51
C GLY A 376 -5.76 -5.62 6.03
N LEU A 377 -5.35 -6.84 5.71
CA LEU A 377 -6.06 -8.08 6.00
C LEU A 377 -5.14 -9.11 6.67
N PRO A 378 -5.58 -9.81 7.73
CA PRO A 378 -6.77 -9.54 8.52
C PRO A 378 -6.52 -8.35 9.45
N TYR A 379 -7.50 -7.48 9.66
CA TYR A 379 -7.36 -6.40 10.64
C TYR A 379 -8.56 -6.38 11.58
N PHE A 380 -8.29 -6.14 12.86
CA PHE A 380 -9.28 -6.19 13.91
C PHE A 380 -9.37 -4.86 14.63
N VAL A 381 -10.59 -4.43 14.92
CA VAL A 381 -10.86 -3.34 15.87
C VAL A 381 -11.82 -3.88 16.92
N PHE A 382 -11.35 -3.90 18.16
CA PHE A 382 -12.10 -4.38 19.32
C PHE A 382 -12.58 -3.19 20.15
N ILE A 383 -13.89 -3.12 20.37
CA ILE A 383 -14.61 -1.97 20.91
C ILE A 383 -15.41 -2.44 22.14
N SER A 384 -15.40 -1.62 23.20
CA SER A 384 -16.12 -1.87 24.45
C SER A 384 -17.64 -1.66 24.31
N PRO A 385 -18.45 -2.14 25.28
CA PRO A 385 -19.89 -1.88 25.30
C PRO A 385 -20.27 -0.39 25.35
N ASP A 386 -19.41 0.44 25.94
CA ASP A 386 -19.53 1.91 25.96
C ASP A 386 -18.86 2.58 24.74
N GLY A 387 -18.56 1.83 23.68
CA GLY A 387 -18.16 2.34 22.35
C GLY A 387 -16.75 2.89 22.25
N LYS A 388 -15.86 2.54 23.19
CA LYS A 388 -14.45 2.94 23.16
C LYS A 388 -13.60 1.86 22.51
N ILE A 389 -12.57 2.29 21.78
CA ILE A 389 -11.61 1.37 21.18
C ILE A 389 -10.77 0.76 22.31
N ILE A 390 -10.77 -0.56 22.43
CA ILE A 390 -9.93 -1.30 23.38
C ILE A 390 -8.59 -1.63 22.72
N SER A 391 -8.64 -2.10 21.47
CA SER A 391 -7.45 -2.45 20.70
C SER A 391 -7.75 -2.42 19.21
N ARG A 392 -6.75 -2.07 18.40
CA ARG A 392 -6.79 -2.17 16.94
C ARG A 392 -5.41 -2.59 16.44
N ASP A 393 -5.36 -3.64 15.63
CA ASP A 393 -4.13 -4.25 15.11
C ASP A 393 -4.52 -5.41 14.16
N PHE A 394 -3.53 -6.12 13.64
CA PHE A 394 -3.71 -7.46 13.10
C PHE A 394 -3.94 -8.44 14.27
N HIS A 395 -3.03 -9.39 14.52
CA HIS A 395 -3.25 -10.44 15.52
C HIS A 395 -3.33 -9.93 16.97
N LYS A 396 -2.65 -8.84 17.33
CA LYS A 396 -2.62 -8.39 18.74
C LYS A 396 -3.98 -7.91 19.24
N ALA A 397 -4.79 -7.33 18.37
CA ALA A 397 -6.13 -6.88 18.73
C ALA A 397 -7.06 -8.08 18.95
N PHE A 398 -6.96 -9.11 18.11
CA PHE A 398 -7.67 -10.37 18.34
C PHE A 398 -7.22 -11.04 19.65
N ASP A 399 -5.91 -11.15 19.89
CA ASP A 399 -5.40 -11.73 21.14
C ASP A 399 -5.88 -10.94 22.37
N LYS A 400 -5.92 -9.60 22.28
CA LYS A 400 -6.47 -8.75 23.35
C LYS A 400 -7.96 -8.97 23.57
N ALA A 401 -8.75 -9.14 22.51
CA ALA A 401 -10.15 -9.48 22.63
C ALA A 401 -10.34 -10.83 23.35
N GLN A 402 -9.52 -11.83 23.03
CA GLN A 402 -9.54 -13.12 23.72
C GLN A 402 -9.18 -13.00 25.21
N GLU A 403 -8.20 -12.16 25.56
CA GLU A 403 -7.82 -11.88 26.95
C GLU A 403 -8.98 -11.25 27.74
N VAL A 404 -9.57 -10.17 27.21
CA VAL A 404 -10.65 -9.42 27.86
C VAL A 404 -11.91 -10.28 28.04
N MET A 405 -12.32 -11.03 27.00
CA MET A 405 -13.53 -11.84 27.09
C MET A 405 -13.37 -13.03 28.06
N LYS A 406 -12.15 -13.58 28.20
CA LYS A 406 -11.87 -14.60 29.23
C LYS A 406 -12.01 -14.02 30.63
N SER A 407 -11.41 -12.85 30.91
CA SER A 407 -11.49 -12.24 32.24
C SER A 407 -12.92 -11.87 32.63
N GLU A 408 -13.72 -11.37 31.69
CA GLU A 408 -15.13 -11.00 31.94
C GLU A 408 -16.05 -12.21 32.14
N SER A 409 -15.73 -13.35 31.52
CA SER A 409 -16.56 -14.56 31.62
C SER A 409 -16.20 -15.45 32.82
N GLY A 410 -15.14 -15.11 33.56
CA GLY A 410 -14.68 -15.88 34.73
C GLY A 410 -14.01 -17.22 34.41
N ASP A 411 -13.52 -17.39 33.16
CA ASP A 411 -12.91 -18.62 32.62
C ASP A 411 -11.38 -18.66 32.72
#